data_AF-A0A328NBS1-F1
#
_entry.id   AF-A0A328NBS1-F1
#
_cell.length_a   1.000
_cell.length_b   1.000
_cell.length_c   1.000
_cell.angle_alpha   90.00
_cell.angle_beta   90.00
_cell.angle_gamma   90.00
#
_symmetry.space_group_name_H-M   'P 1'
#
loop_
_entity.id
_entity.type
_entity.pdbx_description
1 polymer ?
#
loop_
_entity_poly.entity_id
_entity_poly.type
_entity_poly.pdbx_seq_one_letter_code
_entity_poly.pdbx_strand_id
1 'polypeptide(L)'
;MEGWEPSTVYEHNADGRLVRSTPEPEWNDQQVALLVALEEYEAGLCKRCGTDLVEATDPAHDFNNPLATAVYLPAPGTPVQCHCCAALERSEQQTGVQNPQFPAAIMHAVQLVRRG
;
A
#
# COMPACT_ATOMS: atom_id res chain seq x y z
N MET A 1 -14.72 17.40 6.75
CA MET A 1 -15.30 16.53 5.72
C MET A 1 -16.16 15.55 6.49
N GLU A 2 -17.47 15.68 6.45
CA GLU A 2 -18.38 14.68 7.06
C GLU A 2 -18.35 13.44 6.17
N GLY A 3 -17.95 12.30 6.76
CA GLY A 3 -18.04 11.01 6.08
C GLY A 3 -19.50 10.58 5.93
N TRP A 4 -19.78 9.73 4.95
CA TRP A 4 -21.06 9.04 4.89
C TRP A 4 -21.10 7.97 5.98
N GLU A 5 -22.23 7.85 6.68
CA GLU A 5 -22.48 6.87 7.75
C GLU A 5 -23.83 6.19 7.49
N PRO A 6 -23.96 4.86 7.68
CA PRO A 6 -25.20 4.15 7.43
C PRO A 6 -26.32 4.60 8.38
N SER A 7 -27.50 4.82 7.81
CA SER A 7 -28.68 5.22 8.57
C SER A 7 -29.37 4.03 9.24
N THR A 8 -30.15 4.23 10.31
CA THR A 8 -30.95 3.17 10.94
C THR A 8 -32.43 3.55 10.99
N VAL A 9 -33.29 2.68 10.48
CA VAL A 9 -34.75 2.84 10.54
C VAL A 9 -35.30 2.14 11.79
N TYR A 10 -36.09 2.84 12.58
CA TYR A 10 -36.69 2.37 13.83
C TYR A 10 -38.21 2.25 13.71
N GLU A 11 -38.78 1.08 14.02
CA GLU A 11 -40.23 0.84 14.05
C GLU A 11 -40.73 0.76 15.49
N HIS A 12 -41.81 1.48 15.81
CA HIS A 12 -42.43 1.53 17.13
C HIS A 12 -43.86 0.96 17.10
N ASN A 13 -44.33 0.36 18.19
CA ASN A 13 -45.72 -0.11 18.33
C ASN A 13 -46.69 1.03 18.68
N ALA A 14 -47.98 0.71 18.86
CA ALA A 14 -49.02 1.67 19.23
C ALA A 14 -48.78 2.37 20.59
N ASP A 15 -48.02 1.74 21.48
CA ASP A 15 -47.65 2.29 22.79
C ASP A 15 -46.34 3.13 22.71
N GLY A 16 -45.78 3.34 21.52
CA GLY A 16 -44.53 4.08 21.30
C GLY A 16 -43.25 3.31 21.66
N ARG A 17 -43.35 2.00 21.96
CA ARG A 17 -42.18 1.15 22.26
C ARG A 17 -41.50 0.70 20.97
N LEU A 18 -40.17 0.79 20.92
CA LEU A 18 -39.38 0.25 19.82
C LEU A 18 -39.57 -1.27 19.71
N VAL A 19 -39.96 -1.73 18.53
CA VAL A 19 -40.16 -3.16 18.23
C VAL A 19 -39.21 -3.70 17.19
N ARG A 20 -38.59 -2.84 16.36
CA ARG A 20 -37.59 -3.25 15.36
C ARG A 20 -36.64 -2.12 15.00
N SER A 21 -35.37 -2.45 14.75
CA SER A 21 -34.41 -1.57 14.11
C SER A 21 -33.82 -2.26 12.87
N THR A 22 -33.66 -1.53 11.78
CA THR A 22 -33.07 -2.02 10.54
C THR A 22 -31.98 -1.04 10.09
N PRO A 23 -30.69 -1.38 10.27
CA PRO A 23 -29.60 -0.56 9.78
C PRO A 23 -29.47 -0.68 8.25
N GLU A 24 -29.08 0.40 7.60
CA GLU A 24 -28.62 0.42 6.22
C GLU A 24 -27.32 -0.38 6.11
N PRO A 25 -27.20 -1.33 5.16
CA PRO A 25 -25.93 -1.99 4.91
C PRO A 25 -24.86 -0.97 4.51
N GLU A 26 -23.71 -1.03 5.17
CA GLU A 26 -22.57 -0.16 4.85
C GLU A 26 -22.06 -0.40 3.42
N TRP A 27 -22.27 -1.61 2.89
CA TRP A 27 -21.88 -2.03 1.55
C TRP A 27 -23.09 -2.58 0.82
N ASN A 28 -23.32 -2.09 -0.40
CA ASN A 28 -24.28 -2.70 -1.31
C ASN A 28 -23.66 -3.89 -2.06
N ASP A 29 -24.52 -4.69 -2.70
CA ASP A 29 -24.11 -5.91 -3.40
C ASP A 29 -23.02 -5.67 -4.46
N GLN A 30 -23.07 -4.52 -5.15
CA GLN A 30 -22.05 -4.18 -6.14
C GLN A 30 -20.69 -3.92 -5.47
N GLN A 31 -20.66 -3.20 -4.35
CA GLN A 31 -19.42 -2.92 -3.63
C GLN A 31 -18.83 -4.20 -3.03
N VAL A 32 -19.67 -5.09 -2.49
CA VAL A 32 -19.23 -6.42 -2.03
C VAL A 32 -18.66 -7.23 -3.19
N ALA A 33 -19.34 -7.26 -4.34
CA ALA A 33 -18.85 -7.96 -5.53
C ALA A 33 -17.49 -7.42 -6.02
N LEU A 34 -17.28 -6.11 -5.93
CA LEU A 34 -15.98 -5.49 -6.27
C LEU A 34 -14.88 -5.88 -5.29
N LEU A 35 -15.16 -5.97 -3.99
CA LEU A 35 -14.19 -6.43 -2.99
C LEU A 35 -13.81 -7.90 -3.21
N VAL A 36 -14.79 -8.75 -3.50
CA VAL A 36 -14.54 -10.18 -3.82
C VAL A 36 -13.69 -10.29 -5.10
N ALA A 37 -14.04 -9.54 -6.15
CA ALA A 37 -13.26 -9.54 -7.39
C ALA A 37 -11.83 -9.00 -7.18
N LEU A 38 -11.64 -8.01 -6.29
CA LEU A 38 -10.33 -7.50 -5.92
C LEU A 38 -9.51 -8.58 -5.20
N GLU A 39 -10.12 -9.30 -4.25
CA GLU A 39 -9.47 -10.40 -3.54
C GLU A 39 -9.02 -11.51 -4.52
N GLU A 40 -9.89 -11.90 -5.45
CA GLU A 40 -9.56 -12.88 -6.50
C GLU A 40 -8.41 -12.40 -7.40
N TYR A 41 -8.43 -11.13 -7.82
CA TYR A 41 -7.36 -10.53 -8.61
C TYR A 41 -6.04 -10.52 -7.84
N GLU A 42 -6.03 -10.04 -6.60
CA GLU A 42 -4.83 -9.97 -5.77
C GLU A 42 -4.28 -11.36 -5.41
N ALA A 43 -5.13 -12.38 -5.31
CA ALA A 43 -4.70 -13.78 -5.14
C ALA A 43 -3.82 -14.27 -6.31
N GLY A 44 -4.03 -13.74 -7.51
CA GLY A 44 -3.23 -14.01 -8.69
C GLY A 44 -1.88 -13.27 -8.75
N LEU A 45 -1.59 -12.36 -7.81
CA LEU A 45 -0.37 -11.55 -7.83
C LEU A 45 0.70 -12.06 -6.83
N CYS A 46 1.97 -11.93 -7.23
CA CYS A 46 3.10 -12.11 -6.34
C CYS A 46 3.04 -11.08 -5.20
N LYS A 47 2.95 -11.56 -3.96
CA LYS A 47 2.78 -10.71 -2.77
C LYS A 47 3.96 -9.77 -2.47
N ARG A 48 5.09 -9.94 -3.17
CA ARG A 48 6.27 -9.06 -3.04
C ARG A 48 6.34 -7.99 -4.13
N CYS A 49 6.24 -8.38 -5.40
CA CYS A 49 6.46 -7.46 -6.53
C CYS A 49 5.19 -7.06 -7.27
N GLY A 50 4.04 -7.69 -6.99
CA GLY A 50 2.77 -7.39 -7.64
C GLY A 50 2.62 -7.92 -9.07
N THR A 51 3.62 -8.65 -9.59
CA THR A 51 3.53 -9.30 -10.91
C THR A 51 2.55 -10.46 -10.88
N ASP A 52 1.86 -10.72 -12.00
CA ASP A 52 1.02 -11.92 -12.18
C ASP A 52 1.81 -13.20 -11.87
N LEU A 53 1.23 -14.09 -11.06
CA LEU A 53 1.89 -15.32 -10.61
C LEU A 53 2.08 -16.32 -11.75
N VAL A 54 1.12 -16.43 -12.67
CA VAL A 54 1.23 -17.36 -13.80
C VAL A 54 2.42 -16.94 -14.67
N GLU A 55 2.57 -15.64 -14.94
CA GLU A 55 3.71 -15.12 -15.72
C GLU A 55 5.03 -15.25 -14.94
N ALA A 56 5.06 -14.82 -13.68
CA ALA A 56 6.28 -14.77 -12.88
C ALA A 56 6.82 -16.14 -12.45
N THR A 57 5.99 -17.20 -12.54
CA THR A 57 6.38 -18.58 -12.21
C THR A 57 6.49 -19.48 -13.44
N ASP A 58 6.29 -18.94 -14.64
CA ASP A 58 6.45 -19.68 -15.89
C ASP A 58 7.91 -20.20 -16.01
N PRO A 59 8.13 -21.52 -16.15
CA PRO A 59 9.48 -22.07 -16.38
C PRO A 59 10.19 -21.49 -17.60
N ALA A 60 9.45 -20.96 -18.58
CA ALA A 60 9.98 -20.26 -19.75
C ALA A 60 10.59 -18.88 -19.40
N HIS A 61 10.34 -18.37 -18.20
CA HIS A 61 10.89 -17.12 -17.64
C HIS A 61 11.97 -17.35 -16.56
N ASP A 62 12.27 -18.61 -16.22
CA ASP A 62 13.28 -18.95 -15.20
C ASP A 62 14.70 -18.66 -15.72
N PHE A 63 15.38 -17.75 -15.04
CA PHE A 63 16.78 -17.38 -15.33
C PHE A 63 17.74 -18.57 -15.34
N ASN A 64 17.48 -19.62 -14.55
CA ASN A 64 18.34 -20.79 -14.44
C ASN A 64 17.98 -21.91 -15.43
N ASN A 65 16.86 -21.79 -16.16
CA ASN A 65 16.46 -22.78 -17.14
C ASN A 65 17.20 -22.53 -18.47
N PRO A 66 18.08 -23.45 -18.94
CA PRO A 66 18.83 -23.26 -20.18
C PRO A 66 17.94 -23.28 -21.44
N LEU A 67 16.68 -23.68 -21.31
CA LEU A 67 15.68 -23.69 -22.38
C LEU A 67 14.67 -22.54 -22.25
N ALA A 68 14.86 -21.60 -21.31
CA ALA A 68 13.99 -20.45 -21.15
C ALA A 68 13.95 -19.58 -22.41
N THR A 69 12.78 -19.02 -22.73
CA THR A 69 12.57 -18.17 -23.91
C THR A 69 12.62 -16.68 -23.57
N ALA A 70 12.45 -16.32 -22.30
CA ALA A 70 12.67 -14.97 -21.79
C ALA A 70 13.16 -15.05 -20.34
N VAL A 71 13.66 -13.94 -19.79
CA VAL A 71 14.08 -13.86 -18.38
C VAL A 71 13.82 -12.47 -17.83
N TYR A 72 13.49 -12.36 -16.55
CA TYR A 72 13.42 -11.07 -15.87
C TYR A 72 14.83 -10.56 -15.57
N LEU A 73 15.16 -9.37 -16.08
CA LEU A 73 16.39 -8.64 -15.75
C LEU A 73 16.04 -7.30 -15.08
N PRO A 74 16.91 -6.75 -14.22
CA PRO A 74 16.73 -5.41 -13.70
C PRO A 74 16.58 -4.40 -14.85
N ALA A 75 15.66 -3.45 -14.71
CA ALA A 75 15.48 -2.40 -15.70
C ALA A 75 16.77 -1.57 -15.83
N PRO A 76 17.16 -1.14 -17.05
CA PRO A 76 18.33 -0.30 -17.25
C PRO A 76 18.32 0.93 -16.33
N GLY A 77 19.46 1.22 -15.71
CA GLY A 77 19.59 2.33 -14.77
C GLY A 77 19.11 2.03 -13.35
N THR A 78 18.74 0.80 -13.01
CA THR A 78 18.38 0.40 -11.63
C THR A 78 19.43 -0.50 -10.97
N PRO A 79 19.57 -0.47 -9.62
CA PRO A 79 18.87 0.42 -8.69
C PRO A 79 19.31 1.89 -8.83
N VAL A 80 18.39 2.82 -8.63
CA VAL A 80 18.68 4.27 -8.53
C VAL A 80 18.73 4.68 -7.07
N GLN A 81 19.77 5.37 -6.64
CA GLN A 81 19.82 5.99 -5.33
C GLN A 81 19.11 7.35 -5.34
N CYS A 82 18.09 7.52 -4.50
CA CYS A 82 17.51 8.84 -4.26
C CYS A 82 18.51 9.72 -3.50
N HIS A 83 19.11 10.70 -4.19
CA HIS A 83 20.08 11.60 -3.57
C HIS A 83 19.49 12.47 -2.45
N CYS A 84 18.17 12.74 -2.48
CA CYS A 84 17.45 13.42 -1.42
C CYS A 84 17.42 12.56 -0.14
N CYS A 85 16.95 11.32 -0.24
CA CYS A 85 16.92 10.37 0.89
C CYS A 85 18.33 10.09 1.42
N ALA A 86 19.31 9.93 0.54
CA ALA A 86 20.70 9.72 0.96
C ALA A 86 21.32 10.95 1.66
N ALA A 87 20.87 12.17 1.32
CA ALA A 87 21.26 13.37 2.07
C ALA A 87 20.56 13.44 3.43
N LEU A 88 19.29 13.03 3.49
CA LEU A 88 18.50 13.01 4.71
C LEU A 88 19.06 12.02 5.72
N GLU A 89 19.29 10.77 5.31
CA GLU A 89 19.89 9.72 6.14
C GLU A 89 21.24 10.16 6.70
N ARG A 90 22.09 10.80 5.89
CA ARG A 90 23.35 11.37 6.37
C ARG A 90 23.15 12.44 7.45
N SER A 91 22.13 13.29 7.31
CA SER A 91 21.82 14.30 8.32
C SER A 91 21.35 13.67 9.62
N GLU A 92 20.47 12.66 9.54
CA GLU A 92 19.97 11.91 10.70
C GLU A 92 21.11 11.20 11.44
N GLN A 93 21.98 10.50 10.72
CA GLN A 93 23.15 9.82 11.31
C GLN A 93 24.09 10.81 12.00
N GLN A 94 24.38 11.96 11.37
CA GLN A 94 25.25 12.99 11.95
C GLN A 94 24.65 13.59 13.23
N THR A 95 23.36 13.93 13.22
CA THR A 95 22.71 14.50 14.40
C THR A 95 22.48 13.47 15.50
N GLY A 96 22.20 12.20 15.18
CA GLY A 96 22.08 11.12 16.15
C GLY A 96 23.34 10.94 17.00
N VAL A 97 24.52 11.19 16.43
CA VAL A 97 25.80 11.22 17.16
C VAL A 97 25.90 12.44 18.09
N GLN A 98 25.35 13.58 17.69
CA GLN A 98 25.48 14.86 18.42
C GLN A 98 24.40 15.06 19.50
N ASN A 99 23.20 14.51 19.31
CA ASN A 99 22.09 14.58 20.25
C ASN A 99 21.45 13.20 20.47
N PRO A 100 22.16 12.28 21.14
CA PRO A 100 21.69 10.91 21.33
C PRO A 100 20.48 10.81 22.28
N GLN A 101 20.19 11.87 23.04
CA GLN A 101 19.14 11.84 24.06
C GLN A 101 17.74 11.89 23.44
N PHE A 102 17.56 12.61 22.32
CA PHE A 102 16.26 12.82 21.70
C PHE A 102 16.31 12.82 20.15
N PRO A 103 16.84 11.77 19.50
CA PRO A 103 17.00 11.76 18.05
C PRO A 103 15.66 11.90 17.31
N ALA A 104 14.58 11.33 17.85
CA ALA A 104 13.24 11.40 17.26
C ALA A 104 12.57 12.80 17.36
N ALA A 105 13.14 13.73 18.12
CA ALA A 105 12.61 15.09 18.26
C ALA A 105 13.21 16.08 17.23
N ILE A 106 14.13 15.62 16.38
CA ILE A 106 14.80 16.46 15.38
C ILE A 106 14.09 16.33 14.03
N MET A 107 13.75 17.46 13.44
CA MET A 107 13.23 17.53 12.07
C MET A 107 14.38 17.81 11.09
N HIS A 108 14.53 16.95 10.10
CA HIS A 108 15.56 17.06 9.08
C HIS A 108 14.97 17.57 7.76
N ALA A 109 15.71 18.44 7.06
CA ALA A 109 15.35 18.92 5.74
C ALA A 109 16.60 18.98 4.85
N VAL A 110 16.43 18.75 3.55
CA VAL A 110 17.50 18.79 2.57
C VAL A 110 17.14 19.73 1.42
N GLN A 111 18.14 20.37 0.83
CA GLN A 111 17.98 21.25 -0.32
C GLN A 111 18.90 20.83 -1.47
N LEU A 112 18.41 20.98 -2.71
CA LEU A 112 19.22 20.78 -3.90
C LEU A 112 20.04 22.04 -4.19
N VAL A 113 21.36 21.93 -4.16
CA VAL A 113 22.29 23.03 -4.45
C VAL A 113 23.11 22.70 -5.70
N ARG A 114 23.26 23.66 -6.62
CA ARG A 114 24.11 23.49 -7.81
C ARG A 114 25.58 23.46 -7.39
N ARG A 115 26.35 22.52 -7.95
CA ARG A 115 27.81 22.57 -7.85
C ARG A 115 28.31 23.67 -8.80
N GLY A 116 29.11 24.60 -8.26
CA GLY A 116 29.88 25.57 -9.03
C GLY A 116 31.13 24.96 -9.63
#